data_AF-A0A379U6K3-F1
#
_entry.id   AF-A0A379U6K3-F1
#
_cell.length_a   1.000
_cell.length_b   1.000
_cell.length_c   1.000
_cell.angle_alpha   90.00
_cell.angle_beta   90.00
_cell.angle_gamma   90.00
#
_symmetry.space_group_name_H-M   'P 1'
#
loop_
_entity.id
_entity.type
_entity.pdbx_description
1 polymer ?
#
loop_
_entity_poly.entity_id
_entity_poly.type
_entity_poly.pdbx_seq_one_letter_code
_entity_poly.pdbx_strand_id
1 'polypeptide(L)'
;MDVSSQATLTGTGSAGSSGELVLNEGTKTSDLTLALDGVLSLQNGSNVGPHHYQITGLEMDGGTVLFDPTSFATLNMEMLSGSGNFWMNTDISAQQGDMINISGESQRRFWDLD
;
A
#
# COMPACT_ATOMS: atom_id res chain seq x y z
N MET A 1 0.11 7.55 -12.95
CA MET A 1 -0.87 6.66 -13.60
C MET A 1 -2.04 6.53 -12.66
N ASP A 2 -3.23 6.83 -13.14
CA ASP A 2 -4.47 6.67 -12.36
C ASP A 2 -5.19 5.40 -12.82
N VAL A 3 -5.38 4.45 -11.90
CA VAL A 3 -5.93 3.12 -12.19
C VAL A 3 -7.33 3.02 -11.63
N SER A 4 -8.32 2.90 -12.53
CA SER A 4 -9.74 2.86 -12.16
C SER A 4 -10.12 1.63 -11.32
N SER A 5 -11.14 1.76 -10.50
CA SER A 5 -11.70 0.69 -9.62
C SER A 5 -12.17 -0.59 -10.33
N GLN A 6 -12.33 -0.59 -11.65
CA GLN A 6 -12.73 -1.77 -12.42
C GLN A 6 -11.56 -2.41 -13.18
N ALA A 7 -10.38 -1.80 -13.12
CA ALA A 7 -9.21 -2.28 -13.82
C ALA A 7 -8.60 -3.50 -13.13
N THR A 8 -7.81 -4.23 -13.92
CA THR A 8 -6.95 -5.30 -13.44
C THR A 8 -5.52 -4.94 -13.84
N LEU A 9 -4.64 -4.90 -12.85
CA LEU A 9 -3.23 -4.60 -13.02
C LEU A 9 -2.43 -5.73 -12.38
N THR A 10 -1.72 -6.50 -13.20
CA THR A 10 -1.00 -7.71 -12.79
C THR A 10 0.40 -7.74 -13.38
N GLY A 11 1.24 -8.64 -12.87
CA GLY A 11 2.63 -8.77 -13.30
C GLY A 11 3.55 -7.85 -12.51
N THR A 12 4.62 -7.38 -13.15
CA THR A 12 5.60 -6.50 -12.54
C THR A 12 5.46 -5.07 -13.06
N GLY A 13 5.54 -4.10 -12.16
CA GLY A 13 5.50 -2.68 -12.50
C GLY A 13 6.55 -1.89 -11.71
N SER A 14 6.80 -0.66 -12.14
CA SER A 14 7.61 0.28 -11.39
C SER A 14 7.01 1.69 -11.39
N ALA A 15 7.11 2.35 -10.24
CA ALA A 15 6.91 3.79 -10.10
C ALA A 15 8.23 4.40 -9.67
N GLY A 16 8.95 5.03 -10.61
CA GLY A 16 10.21 5.72 -10.34
C GLY A 16 10.01 7.00 -9.52
N SER A 17 11.10 7.63 -9.06
CA SER A 17 11.12 8.79 -8.14
C SER A 17 10.16 9.95 -8.45
N SER A 18 9.86 10.24 -9.72
CA SER A 18 8.89 11.28 -10.11
C SER A 18 7.50 10.75 -10.46
N GLY A 19 7.30 9.44 -10.36
CA GLY A 19 6.09 8.74 -10.74
C GLY A 19 5.15 8.56 -9.55
N GLU A 20 3.86 8.67 -9.83
CA GLU A 20 2.79 8.30 -8.91
C GLU A 20 1.92 7.23 -9.56
N LEU A 21 1.64 6.15 -8.82
CA LEU A 21 0.61 5.18 -9.14
C LEU A 21 -0.56 5.40 -8.17
N VAL A 22 -1.73 5.74 -8.71
CA VAL A 22 -2.97 5.88 -7.94
C VAL A 22 -3.78 4.62 -8.12
N LEU A 23 -4.08 3.91 -7.04
CA LEU A 23 -4.98 2.77 -7.01
C LEU A 23 -6.30 3.19 -6.39
N ASN A 24 -7.34 3.24 -7.21
CA ASN A 24 -8.70 3.41 -6.71
C ASN A 24 -9.20 2.07 -6.13
N GLU A 25 -9.90 2.13 -4.99
CA GLU A 25 -10.50 0.97 -4.35
C GLU A 25 -11.33 0.13 -5.35
N GLY A 26 -11.14 -1.19 -5.31
CA GLY A 26 -11.77 -2.14 -6.24
C GLY A 26 -10.85 -2.59 -7.39
N THR A 27 -9.75 -1.87 -7.65
CA THR A 27 -8.74 -2.30 -8.62
C THR A 27 -8.21 -3.69 -8.24
N LYS A 28 -8.12 -4.60 -9.21
CA LYS A 28 -7.59 -5.95 -8.99
C LYS A 28 -6.07 -5.96 -9.16
N THR A 29 -5.36 -5.97 -8.04
CA THR A 29 -3.88 -5.94 -7.97
C THR A 29 -3.27 -7.12 -7.21
N SER A 30 -4.04 -8.20 -6.99
CA SER A 30 -3.58 -9.37 -6.21
C SER A 30 -2.32 -10.04 -6.77
N ASP A 31 -2.09 -9.89 -8.07
CA ASP A 31 -0.98 -10.50 -8.81
C ASP A 31 0.04 -9.44 -9.27
N LEU A 32 0.05 -8.25 -8.65
CA LEU A 32 0.99 -7.17 -8.93
C LEU A 32 2.17 -7.20 -7.97
N THR A 33 3.39 -7.13 -8.52
CA THR A 33 4.60 -6.77 -7.77
C THR A 33 5.10 -5.41 -8.25
N LEU A 34 5.25 -4.45 -7.33
CA LEU A 34 5.63 -3.08 -7.64
C LEU A 34 7.00 -2.72 -7.05
N ALA A 35 7.91 -2.27 -7.91
CA ALA A 35 9.11 -1.55 -7.49
C ALA A 35 8.78 -0.06 -7.29
N LEU A 36 9.02 0.48 -6.10
CA LEU A 36 8.54 1.79 -5.67
C LEU A 36 9.69 2.71 -5.19
N ASP A 37 10.08 3.65 -6.04
CA ASP A 37 10.96 4.80 -5.74
C ASP A 37 10.13 6.11 -5.66
N GLY A 38 9.00 6.16 -6.37
CA GLY A 38 8.03 7.26 -6.32
C GLY A 38 6.92 7.08 -5.28
N VAL A 39 5.67 7.35 -5.70
CA VAL A 39 4.49 7.34 -4.83
C VAL A 39 3.47 6.27 -5.25
N LEU A 40 2.94 5.53 -4.27
CA LEU A 40 1.74 4.72 -4.40
C LEU A 40 0.63 5.38 -3.57
N SER A 41 -0.38 5.94 -4.22
CA SER A 41 -1.54 6.54 -3.56
C SER A 41 -2.72 5.56 -3.57
N LEU A 42 -3.27 5.28 -2.39
CA LEU A 42 -4.48 4.49 -2.21
C LEU A 42 -5.66 5.44 -2.09
N GLN A 43 -6.68 5.30 -2.94
CA GLN A 43 -7.86 6.17 -2.96
C GLN A 43 -9.13 5.39 -2.68
N ASN A 44 -9.72 5.65 -1.51
CA ASN A 44 -10.90 4.95 -1.05
C ASN A 44 -12.11 5.32 -1.91
N GLY A 45 -12.99 4.37 -2.18
CA GLY A 45 -14.18 4.60 -2.99
C GLY A 45 -15.25 5.41 -2.26
N SER A 46 -15.15 5.52 -0.94
CA SER A 46 -16.04 6.33 -0.09
C SER A 46 -15.39 6.64 1.26
N ASN A 47 -16.03 7.50 2.05
CA ASN A 47 -15.59 7.81 3.41
C ASN A 47 -16.08 6.79 4.46
N VAL A 48 -16.65 5.66 4.02
CA VAL A 48 -17.22 4.62 4.89
C VAL A 48 -16.46 3.31 4.69
N GLY A 49 -15.72 2.90 5.72
CA GLY A 49 -14.94 1.66 5.70
C GLY A 49 -15.73 0.39 6.03
N PRO A 50 -15.07 -0.78 6.04
CA PRO A 50 -13.62 -0.96 5.86
C PRO A 50 -13.18 -0.97 4.40
N HIS A 51 -11.99 -0.42 4.13
CA HIS A 51 -11.36 -0.41 2.80
C HIS A 51 -10.19 -1.38 2.74
N HIS A 52 -10.02 -2.04 1.59
CA HIS A 52 -9.00 -3.07 1.42
C HIS A 52 -8.28 -2.96 0.08
N TYR A 53 -6.96 -3.04 0.16
CA TYR A 53 -6.06 -3.15 -0.98
C TYR A 53 -5.25 -4.44 -0.86
N GLN A 54 -4.97 -5.06 -2.00
CA GLN A 54 -4.12 -6.24 -2.08
C GLN A 54 -3.08 -6.01 -3.17
N ILE A 55 -1.81 -6.17 -2.84
CA ILE A 55 -0.71 -6.27 -3.80
C ILE A 55 0.08 -7.55 -3.51
N THR A 56 0.68 -8.21 -4.50
CA THR A 56 1.52 -9.38 -4.21
C THR A 56 2.77 -8.94 -3.46
N GLY A 57 3.48 -7.95 -4.01
CA GLY A 57 4.77 -7.52 -3.47
C GLY A 57 5.04 -6.05 -3.67
N LEU A 58 5.72 -5.46 -2.69
CA LEU A 58 6.22 -4.10 -2.73
C LEU A 58 7.72 -4.10 -2.43
N GLU A 59 8.53 -3.73 -3.42
CA GLU A 59 9.98 -3.54 -3.30
C GLU A 59 10.27 -2.03 -3.29
N MET A 60 10.66 -1.49 -2.14
CA MET A 60 10.80 -0.04 -1.97
C MET A 60 12.27 0.41 -2.08
N ASP A 61 12.50 1.45 -2.88
CA ASP A 61 13.79 2.15 -2.97
C ASP A 61 13.60 3.66 -2.73
N GLY A 62 13.25 4.02 -1.49
CA GLY A 62 12.99 5.39 -1.07
C GLY A 62 11.56 5.88 -1.26
N GLY A 63 10.71 5.11 -1.95
CA GLY A 63 9.34 5.50 -2.28
C GLY A 63 8.40 5.61 -1.08
N THR A 64 7.19 6.10 -1.35
CA THR A 64 6.17 6.40 -0.33
C THR A 64 4.82 5.78 -0.69
N VAL A 65 4.19 5.12 0.28
CA VAL A 65 2.78 4.72 0.20
C VAL A 65 1.93 5.72 0.98
N LEU A 66 0.92 6.27 0.31
CA LEU A 66 -0.03 7.23 0.85
C LEU A 66 -1.39 6.58 1.03
N PHE A 67 -1.85 6.48 2.28
CA PHE A 67 -3.23 6.10 2.57
C PHE A 67 -4.15 7.31 2.40
N ASP A 68 -5.38 7.06 1.96
CA ASP A 68 -6.40 8.09 1.79
C ASP A 68 -6.71 8.77 3.15
N PRO A 69 -6.66 10.11 3.27
CA PRO A 69 -6.95 10.79 4.52
C PRO A 69 -8.44 10.79 4.91
N THR A 70 -9.35 10.35 4.02
CA THR A 70 -10.81 10.43 4.25
C THR A 70 -11.37 9.30 5.12
N SER A 71 -10.72 8.14 5.15
CA SER A 71 -11.11 6.97 5.95
C SER A 71 -9.98 5.94 6.03
N PHE A 72 -10.08 4.99 6.96
CA PHE A 72 -9.03 4.00 7.20
C PHE A 72 -9.10 2.78 6.25
N ALA A 73 -7.95 2.33 5.78
CA ALA A 73 -7.80 1.17 4.92
C ALA A 73 -6.77 0.16 5.44
N THR A 74 -6.89 -1.07 4.96
CA THR A 74 -5.85 -2.10 5.15
C THR A 74 -5.18 -2.39 3.82
N LEU A 75 -3.85 -2.24 3.77
CA LEU A 75 -3.02 -2.71 2.67
C LEU A 75 -2.46 -4.10 3.00
N ASN A 76 -2.86 -5.10 2.23
CA ASN A 76 -2.38 -6.46 2.36
C ASN A 76 -1.32 -6.76 1.30
N MET A 77 -0.25 -7.44 1.70
CA MET A 77 0.81 -7.89 0.80
C MET A 77 1.45 -9.20 1.25
N GLU A 78 2.02 -9.94 0.32
CA GLU A 78 2.79 -11.14 0.66
C GLU A 78 4.26 -10.79 0.91
N MET A 79 4.80 -9.84 0.14
CA MET A 79 6.20 -9.46 0.19
C MET A 79 6.35 -7.95 0.43
N LEU A 80 7.15 -7.58 1.42
CA LEU A 80 7.67 -6.23 1.60
C LEU A 80 9.19 -6.29 1.74
N SER A 81 9.90 -5.56 0.90
CA SER A 81 11.36 -5.48 0.93
C SER A 81 11.83 -4.04 0.65
N GLY A 82 13.13 -3.81 0.84
CA GLY A 82 13.70 -2.47 0.63
C GLY A 82 13.28 -1.47 1.71
N SER A 83 13.48 -0.18 1.46
CA SER A 83 13.27 0.91 2.43
C SER A 83 12.43 2.02 1.81
N GLY A 84 11.50 2.58 2.59
CA GLY A 84 10.66 3.68 2.15
C GLY A 84 9.74 4.14 3.28
N ASN A 85 8.71 4.89 2.92
CA ASN A 85 7.79 5.52 3.87
C ASN A 85 6.36 5.01 3.69
N PHE A 86 5.64 4.90 4.80
CA PHE A 86 4.19 4.73 4.82
C PHE A 86 3.60 5.93 5.57
N TRP A 87 2.73 6.70 4.92
CA TRP A 87 1.94 7.74 5.59
C TRP A 87 0.56 7.18 5.88
N MET A 88 0.34 6.90 7.17
CA MET A 88 -0.84 6.24 7.71
C MET A 88 -1.60 7.20 8.63
N ASN A 89 -2.92 7.13 8.58
CA ASN A 89 -3.84 7.89 9.41
C ASN A 89 -4.20 7.06 10.65
N THR A 90 -4.45 7.73 11.77
CA THR A 90 -4.87 7.08 13.01
C THR A 90 -5.81 7.99 13.78
N ASP A 91 -6.94 7.46 14.20
CA ASP A 91 -7.76 8.02 15.29
C ASP A 91 -7.54 7.17 16.54
N ILE A 92 -6.63 7.64 17.38
CA ILE A 92 -6.26 6.97 18.64
C ILE A 92 -7.46 6.91 19.60
N SER A 93 -8.36 7.90 19.55
CA SER A 93 -9.52 7.96 20.46
C SER A 93 -10.59 6.94 20.11
N ALA A 94 -10.76 6.67 18.81
CA ALA A 94 -11.66 5.64 18.30
C ALA A 94 -10.99 4.26 18.19
N GLN A 95 -9.68 4.15 18.48
CA GLN A 95 -8.88 2.94 18.25
C GLN A 95 -8.92 2.47 16.80
N GLN A 96 -8.90 3.42 15.86
CA GLN A 96 -8.95 3.16 14.43
C GLN A 96 -7.70 3.70 13.76
N GLY A 97 -7.29 3.08 12.66
CA GLY A 97 -6.15 3.52 11.89
C GLY A 97 -5.97 2.68 10.63
N ASP A 98 -5.14 3.20 9.74
CA ASP A 98 -4.65 2.43 8.62
C ASP A 98 -3.81 1.25 9.10
N MET A 99 -3.88 0.15 8.37
CA MET A 99 -3.16 -1.06 8.71
C MET A 99 -2.38 -1.59 7.51
N ILE A 100 -1.21 -2.14 7.79
CA ILE A 100 -0.41 -2.90 6.84
C ILE A 100 -0.37 -4.33 7.34
N ASN A 101 -0.72 -5.27 6.48
CA ASN A 101 -0.68 -6.69 6.76
C ASN A 101 0.27 -7.38 5.78
N ILE A 102 1.25 -8.10 6.31
CA ILE A 102 2.25 -8.83 5.53
C ILE A 102 2.11 -10.31 5.86
N SER A 103 1.59 -11.10 4.91
CA SER A 103 1.28 -12.52 5.14
C SER A 103 2.41 -13.48 4.74
N GLY A 104 3.40 -13.02 3.97
CA GLY A 104 4.58 -13.77 3.57
C GLY A 104 5.86 -13.29 4.28
N GLU A 105 7.03 -13.70 3.77
CA GLU A 105 8.31 -13.31 4.36
C GLU A 105 8.57 -11.80 4.24
N SER A 106 8.43 -11.06 5.34
CA SER A 106 9.06 -9.74 5.45
C SER A 106 10.57 -9.94 5.66
N GLN A 107 11.40 -9.47 4.74
CA GLN A 107 12.86 -9.71 4.79
C GLN A 107 13.60 -8.75 5.74
N ARG A 108 13.03 -8.40 6.91
CA ARG A 108 13.75 -7.59 7.92
C ARG A 108 13.56 -8.10 9.35
N ARG A 109 14.68 -8.04 10.08
CA ARG A 109 14.87 -8.44 11.48
C ARG A 109 14.07 -7.52 12.40
N PHE A 110 13.07 -8.07 13.07
CA PHE A 110 12.47 -7.47 14.27
C PHE A 110 13.57 -7.45 15.35
N TRP A 111 13.97 -6.26 15.82
CA TRP A 111 14.86 -6.16 16.96
C TRP A 111 14.02 -6.42 18.22
N ASP A 112 14.11 -7.64 18.76
CA ASP A 112 13.88 -7.82 20.20
C ASP A 112 14.94 -6.97 20.92
N LEU A 113 14.50 -5.98 21.68
CA LEU A 113 15.35 -5.30 22.65
C LEU A 113 15.43 -6.22 23.88
N ASP A 114 16.66 -6.54 24.27
CA ASP A 114 17.02 -7.26 25.50
C ASP A 114 16.34 -6.70 26.76
#